data_AF-A0A2M7Z0W2-F1
#
_entry.id   AF-A0A2M7Z0W2-F1
#
_cell.length_a   1.000
_cell.length_b   1.000
_cell.length_c   1.000
_cell.angle_alpha   90.00
_cell.angle_beta   90.00
_cell.angle_gamma   90.00
#
_symmetry.space_group_name_H-M   'P 1'
#
loop_
_entity.id
_entity.type
_entity.pdbx_description
1 polymer ?
#
loop_
_entity_poly.entity_id
_entity_poly.type
_entity_poly.pdbx_seq_one_letter_code
_entity_poly.pdbx_strand_id
1 'polypeptide(L)'
;VYLDAFEIDKYEVTALEYLRFVVNTDRPPLPDWKYDGGNFQESMAHHPVMHVSWHEADAYCRWAGKRLPTEAEWEKAARGTDGRIYPWGNTPAGLTRANFGRSGISGPVRDRPERLLLYPPIISVDKYENGVSPFEVWQMAGNVAEWVNDWYDPEYYRTAPDRNPQGPTTGTHRVFRGGGWIDSTPTVRTAQRNGTAPETEANWLGFRCAADVKTDLTHSIPIP
;
A
#
# COMPACT_ATOMS: atom_id res chain seq x y z
N VAL A 1 4.91 0.86 -20.33
CA VAL A 1 5.51 1.54 -19.16
C VAL A 1 6.86 0.94 -18.82
N TYR A 2 7.90 1.76 -18.93
CA TYR A 2 9.26 1.55 -18.46
C TYR A 2 9.43 2.32 -17.15
N LEU A 3 10.08 1.70 -16.17
CA LEU A 3 10.42 2.32 -14.89
C LEU A 3 11.94 2.27 -14.71
N ASP A 4 12.52 3.36 -14.22
CA ASP A 4 13.88 3.32 -13.68
C ASP A 4 13.95 2.40 -12.46
N ALA A 5 15.16 1.98 -12.10
CA ALA A 5 15.35 1.16 -10.92
C ALA A 5 14.95 1.96 -9.66
N PHE A 6 14.13 1.35 -8.83
CA PHE A 6 13.64 1.90 -7.57
C PHE A 6 13.64 0.82 -6.50
N GLU A 7 13.65 1.25 -5.24
CA GLU A 7 13.42 0.41 -4.08
C GLU A 7 11.98 0.62 -3.61
N ILE A 8 11.35 -0.43 -3.08
CA ILE A 8 10.03 -0.35 -2.46
C ILE A 8 10.03 -1.15 -1.17
N ASP A 9 9.32 -0.66 -0.17
CA ASP A 9 9.24 -1.34 1.12
C ASP A 9 8.60 -2.72 0.96
N LYS A 10 9.28 -3.71 1.54
CA LYS A 10 8.86 -5.11 1.54
C LYS A 10 7.46 -5.29 2.15
N TYR A 11 7.15 -4.49 3.15
CA TYR A 11 5.92 -4.50 3.93
C TYR A 11 5.23 -3.14 3.88
N GLU A 12 3.94 -3.12 4.18
CA GLU A 12 3.23 -1.89 4.56
C GLU A 12 3.93 -1.27 5.79
N VAL A 13 3.88 0.06 5.92
CA VAL A 13 4.43 0.72 7.12
C VAL A 13 3.67 0.22 8.34
N THR A 14 4.40 -0.32 9.31
CA THR A 14 3.81 -0.89 10.52
C THR A 14 3.41 0.17 11.52
N ALA A 15 2.50 -0.19 12.43
CA ALA A 15 2.11 0.69 13.52
C ALA A 15 3.32 1.07 14.41
N LEU A 16 4.28 0.16 14.62
CA LEU A 16 5.48 0.46 15.41
C LEU A 16 6.40 1.46 14.70
N GLU A 17 6.60 1.29 13.40
CA GLU A 17 7.40 2.22 12.60
C GLU A 17 6.77 3.62 12.59
N TYR A 18 5.45 3.69 12.39
CA TYR A 18 4.72 4.95 12.44
C TYR A 18 4.72 5.57 13.84
N LEU A 19 4.66 4.78 14.92
CA LEU A 19 4.80 5.28 16.29
C LEU A 19 6.13 6.00 16.50
N ARG A 20 7.24 5.48 15.92
CA ARG A 20 8.54 6.18 15.98
C ARG A 20 8.45 7.54 15.32
N PHE A 21 7.79 7.65 14.16
CA PHE A 21 7.58 8.94 13.51
C PHE A 21 6.75 9.90 14.37
N VAL A 22 5.64 9.42 14.95
CA VAL A 22 4.77 10.21 15.82
C VAL A 22 5.54 10.78 17.01
N VAL A 23 6.32 9.95 17.70
CA VAL A 23 7.13 10.37 18.85
C VAL A 23 8.25 11.33 18.46
N ASN A 24 8.97 11.07 17.35
CA ASN A 24 10.09 11.91 16.92
C ASN A 24 9.65 13.27 16.35
N THR A 25 8.38 13.43 16.00
CA THR A 25 7.85 14.66 15.40
C THR A 25 6.75 15.32 16.24
N ASP A 26 6.57 14.88 17.49
CA ASP A 26 5.59 15.40 18.45
C ASP A 26 4.17 15.50 17.87
N ARG A 27 3.74 14.44 17.17
CA ARG A 27 2.40 14.37 16.56
C ARG A 27 1.38 13.78 17.52
N PRO A 28 0.09 14.10 17.35
CA PRO A 28 -0.98 13.41 18.06
C PRO A 28 -0.96 11.89 17.77
N PRO A 29 -1.22 11.03 18.77
CA PRO A 29 -1.35 9.60 18.52
C PRO A 29 -2.62 9.29 17.74
N LEU A 30 -2.53 8.26 16.88
CA LEU A 30 -3.63 7.82 16.02
C LEU A 30 -4.85 7.37 16.83
N PRO A 31 -6.07 7.49 16.27
CA PRO A 31 -7.31 7.09 16.95
C PRO A 31 -7.30 5.64 17.46
N ASP A 32 -6.73 4.72 16.69
CA ASP A 32 -6.69 3.28 17.01
C ASP A 32 -5.79 2.94 18.21
N TRP A 33 -4.94 3.87 18.65
CA TRP A 33 -4.07 3.67 19.81
C TRP A 33 -4.72 4.15 21.11
N LYS A 34 -5.96 4.66 21.04
CA LYS A 34 -6.72 5.23 22.15
C LYS A 34 -7.99 4.39 22.38
N TYR A 35 -7.85 3.19 22.94
CA TYR A 35 -9.01 2.42 23.43
C TYR A 35 -8.78 1.94 24.87
N ASP A 36 -9.79 2.16 25.71
CA ASP A 36 -9.99 1.65 27.08
C ASP A 36 -8.72 1.46 27.95
N GLY A 37 -8.14 2.58 28.38
CA GLY A 37 -7.22 2.58 29.52
C GLY A 37 -5.71 2.44 29.23
N GLY A 38 -5.25 2.34 27.98
CA GLY A 38 -3.82 2.54 27.73
C GLY A 38 -3.32 2.21 26.32
N ASN A 39 -2.73 3.22 25.68
CA ASN A 39 -1.60 3.20 24.74
C ASN A 39 -1.54 2.14 23.61
N PHE A 40 -0.58 2.36 22.72
CA PHE A 40 -0.13 1.40 21.71
C PHE A 40 0.03 -0.01 22.30
N GLN A 41 -0.63 -1.01 21.70
CA GLN A 41 -0.53 -2.40 22.12
C GLN A 41 0.61 -3.10 21.36
N GLU A 42 1.43 -3.88 22.06
CA GLU A 42 2.53 -4.64 21.45
C GLU A 42 2.04 -5.60 20.36
N SER A 43 0.83 -6.15 20.52
CA SER A 43 0.16 -7.00 19.52
C SER A 43 -0.06 -6.29 18.18
N MET A 44 -0.10 -4.96 18.14
CA MET A 44 -0.28 -4.17 16.92
C MET A 44 1.04 -3.84 16.23
N ALA A 45 2.19 -4.14 16.85
CA ALA A 45 3.48 -3.65 16.39
C ALA A 45 3.80 -4.01 14.94
N HIS A 46 3.34 -5.17 14.47
CA HIS A 46 3.56 -5.66 13.12
C HIS A 46 2.34 -5.51 12.20
N HIS A 47 1.25 -4.92 12.67
CA HIS A 47 0.10 -4.59 11.82
C HIS A 47 0.39 -3.34 10.98
N PRO A 48 -0.21 -3.22 9.79
CA PRO A 48 -0.09 -1.99 9.01
C PRO A 48 -0.71 -0.81 9.77
N VAL A 49 -0.12 0.36 9.60
CA VAL A 49 -0.74 1.61 10.03
C VAL A 49 -1.98 1.92 9.19
N MET A 50 -3.00 2.51 9.81
CA MET A 50 -4.26 2.93 9.20
C MET A 50 -4.68 4.30 9.74
N HIS A 51 -5.78 4.85 9.21
CA HIS A 51 -6.26 6.20 9.57
C HIS A 51 -5.18 7.26 9.39
N VAL A 52 -4.48 7.15 8.27
CA VAL A 52 -3.46 8.12 7.85
C VAL A 52 -3.90 8.71 6.53
N SER A 53 -3.92 10.04 6.49
CA SER A 53 -4.16 10.79 5.26
C SER A 53 -3.00 10.61 4.28
N TRP A 54 -3.21 10.96 3.01
CA TRP A 54 -2.13 10.96 2.02
C TRP A 54 -0.99 11.89 2.45
N HIS A 55 -1.32 13.03 3.05
CA HIS A 55 -0.35 14.01 3.54
C HIS A 55 0.52 13.46 4.66
N GLU A 56 -0.05 12.66 5.56
CA GLU A 56 0.69 12.02 6.63
C GLU A 56 1.57 10.87 6.14
N ALA A 57 1.06 10.06 5.22
CA ALA A 57 1.82 9.01 4.56
C ALA A 57 3.06 9.58 3.83
N ASP A 58 2.87 10.65 3.07
CA ASP A 58 3.93 11.39 2.37
C ASP A 58 4.92 12.02 3.37
N ALA A 59 4.43 12.64 4.45
CA ALA A 59 5.28 13.20 5.50
C ALA A 59 6.13 12.14 6.21
N TYR A 60 5.55 10.96 6.51
CA TYR A 60 6.28 9.83 7.07
C TYR A 60 7.37 9.36 6.10
N CYS A 61 7.03 9.14 4.83
CA CYS A 61 8.02 8.63 3.88
C CYS A 61 9.18 9.62 3.73
N ARG A 62 8.92 10.92 3.68
CA ARG A 62 9.99 11.94 3.67
C ARG A 62 10.84 11.92 4.94
N TRP A 63 10.21 11.80 6.11
CA TRP A 63 10.94 11.68 7.38
C TRP A 63 11.83 10.43 7.42
N ALA A 64 11.38 9.32 6.84
CA ALA A 64 12.15 8.09 6.69
C ALA A 64 13.22 8.16 5.57
N GLY A 65 13.40 9.31 4.91
CA GLY A 65 14.35 9.48 3.80
C GLY A 65 13.91 8.81 2.49
N LYS A 66 12.60 8.61 2.31
CA LYS A 66 11.94 7.92 1.21
C LYS A 66 10.87 8.83 0.57
N ARG A 67 10.03 8.25 -0.29
CA ARG A 67 8.83 8.86 -0.89
C ARG A 67 7.69 7.84 -0.96
N LEU A 68 6.49 8.27 -1.29
CA LEU A 68 5.46 7.33 -1.75
C LEU A 68 5.87 6.74 -3.13
N PRO A 69 5.54 5.46 -3.41
CA PRO A 69 5.69 4.91 -4.75
C PRO A 69 4.76 5.64 -5.73
N THR A 70 5.09 5.63 -7.03
CA THR A 70 4.10 5.94 -8.06
C THR A 70 3.10 4.80 -8.22
N GLU A 71 1.94 5.07 -8.80
CA GLU A 71 0.95 4.05 -9.17
C GLU A 71 1.58 2.94 -10.04
N ALA A 72 2.43 3.34 -10.98
CA ALA A 72 3.11 2.41 -11.86
C ALA A 72 4.18 1.56 -11.15
N GLU A 73 4.95 2.15 -10.24
CA GLU A 73 5.92 1.43 -9.40
C GLU A 73 5.23 0.42 -8.51
N TRP A 74 4.13 0.82 -7.88
CA TRP A 74 3.32 -0.06 -7.04
C TRP A 74 2.79 -1.25 -7.85
N GLU A 75 2.19 -1.01 -9.02
CA GLU A 75 1.67 -2.09 -9.87
C GLU A 75 2.81 -3.01 -10.34
N LYS A 76 3.97 -2.46 -10.69
CA LYS A 76 5.14 -3.26 -11.07
C LYS A 76 5.59 -4.17 -9.93
N ALA A 77 5.71 -3.62 -8.72
CA ALA A 77 6.09 -4.35 -7.52
C ALA A 77 5.11 -5.49 -7.20
N ALA A 78 3.81 -5.27 -7.42
CA ALA A 78 2.77 -6.28 -7.22
C ALA A 78 2.76 -7.35 -8.32
N ARG A 79 2.88 -6.93 -9.59
CA ARG A 79 2.52 -7.71 -10.78
C ARG A 79 3.71 -8.38 -11.46
N GLY A 80 4.94 -7.97 -11.18
CA GLY A 80 6.08 -8.47 -11.91
C GLY A 80 6.12 -7.97 -13.36
N THR A 81 6.60 -8.82 -14.28
CA THR A 81 6.78 -8.49 -15.71
C THR A 81 5.82 -9.22 -16.63
N ASP A 82 4.96 -10.09 -16.10
CA ASP A 82 4.16 -11.06 -16.87
C ASP A 82 2.66 -10.74 -16.89
N GLY A 83 2.24 -9.64 -16.26
CA GLY A 83 0.86 -9.18 -16.34
C GLY A 83 -0.14 -10.02 -15.52
N ARG A 84 0.31 -10.75 -14.50
CA ARG A 84 -0.54 -11.55 -13.59
C ARG A 84 -1.70 -10.75 -12.94
N ILE A 85 -2.74 -11.45 -12.51
CA ILE A 85 -3.94 -10.85 -11.89
C ILE A 85 -3.72 -10.52 -10.40
N TYR A 86 -3.00 -11.38 -9.69
CA TYR A 86 -2.65 -11.25 -8.27
C TYR A 86 -1.13 -11.35 -8.09
N PRO A 87 -0.57 -10.92 -6.95
CA PRO A 87 0.88 -11.00 -6.73
C PRO A 87 1.45 -12.41 -6.93
N TRP A 88 0.69 -13.44 -6.53
CA TRP A 88 1.06 -14.86 -6.67
C TRP A 88 0.69 -15.52 -8.02
N GLY A 89 0.17 -14.78 -8.99
CA GLY A 89 -0.24 -15.31 -10.30
C GLY A 89 -1.72 -15.13 -10.61
N ASN A 90 -2.29 -16.05 -11.40
CA ASN A 90 -3.65 -15.90 -11.94
C ASN A 90 -4.71 -16.75 -11.23
N THR A 91 -4.32 -17.53 -10.22
CA THR A 91 -5.27 -18.28 -9.41
C THR A 91 -6.06 -17.32 -8.52
N PRO A 92 -7.40 -17.45 -8.42
CA PRO A 92 -8.24 -16.57 -7.60
C PRO A 92 -7.71 -16.39 -6.18
N ALA A 93 -7.94 -15.20 -5.62
CA ALA A 93 -7.63 -14.94 -4.23
C ALA A 93 -8.46 -15.85 -3.32
N GLY A 94 -7.77 -16.60 -2.48
CA GLY A 94 -8.36 -17.41 -1.42
C GLY A 94 -7.99 -16.86 -0.05
N LEU A 95 -8.67 -17.33 0.99
CA LEU A 95 -8.52 -16.89 2.39
C LEU A 95 -7.13 -17.13 3.00
N THR A 96 -6.28 -17.84 2.27
CA THR A 96 -4.93 -18.24 2.67
C THR A 96 -3.83 -17.46 1.97
N ARG A 97 -4.15 -16.50 1.08
CA ARG A 97 -3.16 -15.71 0.32
C ARG A 97 -3.26 -14.20 0.53
N ALA A 98 -4.42 -13.72 0.97
CA ALA A 98 -4.70 -12.30 1.17
C ALA A 98 -5.74 -12.11 2.25
N ASN A 99 -5.71 -10.96 2.93
CA ASN A 99 -6.72 -10.57 3.92
C ASN A 99 -7.77 -9.66 3.27
N PHE A 100 -8.91 -10.22 2.88
CA PHE A 100 -10.02 -9.48 2.27
C PHE A 100 -11.34 -10.18 2.57
N GLY A 101 -12.47 -9.57 2.19
CA GLY A 101 -13.80 -10.19 2.26
C GLY A 101 -14.38 -10.28 3.66
N ARG A 102 -13.89 -9.46 4.62
CA ARG A 102 -14.36 -9.47 6.01
C ARG A 102 -15.54 -8.55 6.28
N SER A 103 -16.03 -7.82 5.27
CA SER A 103 -17.32 -7.14 5.36
C SER A 103 -18.41 -8.01 4.74
N GLY A 104 -19.48 -8.27 5.49
CA GLY A 104 -20.76 -8.72 4.91
C GLY A 104 -21.45 -7.63 4.07
N ILE A 105 -20.71 -6.61 3.62
CA ILE A 105 -21.22 -5.34 3.09
C ILE A 105 -20.87 -5.17 1.59
N SER A 106 -19.89 -5.90 1.04
CA SER A 106 -19.63 -5.92 -0.40
C SER A 106 -19.48 -7.34 -0.97
N GLY A 107 -20.11 -7.60 -2.14
CA GLY A 107 -20.06 -8.87 -2.86
C GLY A 107 -21.26 -9.83 -2.65
N PRO A 108 -21.47 -10.82 -3.56
CA PRO A 108 -22.53 -11.81 -3.44
C PRO A 108 -22.40 -12.62 -2.14
N VAL A 109 -23.54 -12.93 -1.51
CA VAL A 109 -23.62 -13.66 -0.22
C VAL A 109 -22.82 -14.97 -0.21
N ARG A 110 -22.68 -15.61 -1.37
CA ARG A 110 -22.04 -16.92 -1.52
C ARG A 110 -20.51 -16.92 -1.36
N ASP A 111 -19.85 -15.77 -1.51
CA ASP A 111 -18.39 -15.66 -1.44
C ASP A 111 -17.91 -15.13 -0.07
N ARG A 112 -18.80 -15.08 0.93
CA ARG A 112 -18.54 -14.54 2.26
C ARG A 112 -17.93 -15.59 3.20
N PRO A 113 -16.67 -15.46 3.64
CA PRO A 113 -16.21 -16.20 4.81
C PRO A 113 -16.90 -15.64 6.07
N GLU A 114 -17.49 -16.50 6.90
CA GLU A 114 -17.91 -16.12 8.25
C GLU A 114 -16.66 -15.78 9.09
N ARG A 115 -16.21 -14.52 9.06
CA ARG A 115 -15.22 -14.01 10.00
C ARG A 115 -15.92 -12.99 10.90
N LEU A 116 -16.08 -13.35 12.17
CA LEU A 116 -16.54 -12.44 13.23
C LEU A 116 -15.70 -11.15 13.20
N LEU A 117 -16.41 -10.01 13.21
CA LEU A 117 -15.87 -8.66 13.22
C LEU A 117 -15.22 -8.36 14.57
N LEU A 118 -13.98 -8.81 14.77
CA LEU A 118 -13.10 -8.31 15.82
C LEU A 118 -12.25 -7.18 15.22
N TYR A 119 -12.32 -5.99 15.82
CA TYR A 119 -11.64 -4.78 15.37
C TYR A 119 -10.17 -4.75 15.82
N PRO A 120 -9.23 -4.24 14.99
CA PRO A 120 -9.30 -4.16 13.53
C PRO A 120 -8.94 -5.51 12.90
N PRO A 121 -9.63 -5.93 11.83
CA PRO A 121 -9.46 -7.25 11.22
C PRO A 121 -8.25 -7.34 10.26
N ILE A 122 -7.30 -6.42 10.42
CA ILE A 122 -5.99 -6.45 9.78
C ILE A 122 -5.14 -7.58 10.38
N ILE A 123 -4.10 -7.95 9.66
CA ILE A 123 -3.14 -8.95 10.10
C ILE A 123 -1.74 -8.39 9.98
N SER A 124 -0.80 -9.08 10.63
CA SER A 124 0.62 -8.79 10.53
C SER A 124 1.07 -8.75 9.06
N VAL A 125 1.89 -7.75 8.73
CA VAL A 125 2.36 -7.46 7.37
C VAL A 125 3.15 -8.62 6.74
N ASP A 126 3.66 -9.53 7.56
CA ASP A 126 4.43 -10.73 7.20
C ASP A 126 3.58 -12.02 7.10
N LYS A 127 2.25 -11.90 7.03
CA LYS A 127 1.37 -13.06 6.83
C LYS A 127 1.20 -13.42 5.36
N TYR A 128 0.76 -14.66 5.13
CA TYR A 128 0.51 -15.25 3.82
C TYR A 128 1.75 -15.33 2.93
N GLU A 129 2.66 -16.24 3.29
CA GLU A 129 3.92 -16.47 2.54
C GLU A 129 3.69 -16.89 1.08
N ASN A 130 2.55 -17.50 0.79
CA ASN A 130 2.09 -17.88 -0.56
C ASN A 130 1.36 -16.74 -1.29
N GLY A 131 1.28 -15.56 -0.68
CA GLY A 131 0.67 -14.33 -1.21
C GLY A 131 1.66 -13.28 -1.71
N VAL A 132 2.96 -13.58 -1.65
CA VAL A 132 4.05 -12.65 -1.92
C VAL A 132 4.23 -12.41 -3.43
N SER A 133 4.59 -11.18 -3.81
CA SER A 133 4.86 -10.82 -5.21
C SER A 133 6.18 -11.42 -5.72
N PRO A 134 6.44 -11.40 -7.06
CA PRO A 134 7.73 -11.82 -7.64
C PRO A 134 8.95 -11.08 -7.12
N PHE A 135 8.74 -9.87 -6.60
CA PHE A 135 9.79 -9.01 -6.06
C PHE A 135 9.83 -9.07 -4.53
N GLU A 136 9.30 -10.14 -3.95
CA GLU A 136 9.26 -10.39 -2.50
C GLU A 136 8.48 -9.35 -1.70
N VAL A 137 7.53 -8.64 -2.32
CA VAL A 137 6.71 -7.63 -1.67
C VAL A 137 5.43 -8.25 -1.14
N TRP A 138 5.17 -8.06 0.16
CA TRP A 138 4.10 -8.71 0.90
C TRP A 138 2.85 -7.85 0.95
N GLN A 139 1.68 -8.49 1.12
CA GLN A 139 0.38 -7.82 1.28
C GLN A 139 0.02 -6.86 0.12
N MET A 140 0.56 -7.05 -1.09
CA MET A 140 0.17 -6.25 -2.27
C MET A 140 -1.28 -6.52 -2.75
N ALA A 141 -2.07 -7.28 -2.01
CA ALA A 141 -3.48 -7.57 -2.28
C ALA A 141 -4.21 -7.80 -0.94
N GLY A 142 -5.14 -6.93 -0.59
CA GLY A 142 -5.83 -6.95 0.70
C GLY A 142 -5.01 -6.35 1.85
N ASN A 143 -5.38 -6.70 3.07
CA ASN A 143 -4.95 -6.08 4.33
C ASN A 143 -5.39 -4.62 4.41
N VAL A 144 -4.60 -3.67 3.91
CA VAL A 144 -5.05 -2.30 3.71
C VAL A 144 -4.82 -1.87 2.27
N ALA A 145 -5.71 -1.04 1.75
CA ALA A 145 -5.39 -0.30 0.55
C ALA A 145 -4.20 0.63 0.84
N GLU A 146 -3.43 0.95 -0.20
CA GLU A 146 -2.18 1.69 -0.02
C GLU A 146 -2.19 2.99 -0.84
N TRP A 147 -1.93 4.10 -0.16
CA TRP A 147 -1.67 5.37 -0.82
C TRP A 147 -0.45 5.28 -1.75
N VAL A 148 -0.56 5.91 -2.92
CA VAL A 148 0.55 6.15 -3.85
C VAL A 148 0.65 7.64 -4.16
N ASN A 149 1.75 8.07 -4.79
CA ASN A 149 2.02 9.48 -5.03
C ASN A 149 1.00 10.13 -5.99
N ASP A 150 0.49 9.39 -6.96
CA ASP A 150 -0.23 9.92 -8.12
C ASP A 150 -1.58 10.57 -7.75
N TRP A 151 -1.93 11.63 -8.48
CA TRP A 151 -3.31 12.09 -8.57
C TRP A 151 -4.15 11.09 -9.38
N TYR A 152 -5.39 10.87 -8.97
CA TYR A 152 -6.31 9.97 -9.66
C TYR A 152 -7.02 10.72 -10.80
N ASP A 153 -6.87 10.16 -12.00
CA ASP A 153 -7.66 10.50 -13.18
C ASP A 153 -8.02 9.18 -13.90
N PRO A 154 -9.31 8.90 -14.14
CA PRO A 154 -9.74 7.67 -14.82
C PRO A 154 -9.23 7.56 -16.26
N GLU A 155 -8.96 8.69 -16.94
CA GLU A 155 -8.50 8.70 -18.34
C GLU A 155 -6.97 8.77 -18.48
N TYR A 156 -6.22 8.92 -17.38
CA TYR A 156 -4.76 9.13 -17.42
C TYR A 156 -4.01 8.06 -18.22
N TYR A 157 -4.44 6.80 -18.14
CA TYR A 157 -3.78 5.70 -18.86
C TYR A 157 -3.79 5.87 -20.40
N ARG A 158 -4.67 6.71 -20.94
CA ARG A 158 -4.73 6.99 -22.40
C ARG A 158 -3.65 7.96 -22.86
N THR A 159 -3.14 8.78 -21.95
CA THR A 159 -2.17 9.85 -22.24
C THR A 159 -0.88 9.71 -21.43
N ALA A 160 -0.80 8.71 -20.55
CA ALA A 160 0.34 8.45 -19.71
C ALA A 160 1.62 8.27 -20.56
N PRO A 161 2.74 8.88 -20.15
CA PRO A 161 4.01 8.67 -20.83
C PRO A 161 4.49 7.22 -20.64
N ASP A 162 5.24 6.72 -21.62
CA ASP A 162 5.78 5.37 -21.55
C ASP A 162 6.85 5.18 -20.49
N ARG A 163 7.52 6.24 -20.04
CA ARG A 163 8.64 6.19 -19.08
C ARG A 163 8.31 6.95 -17.81
N ASN A 164 8.43 6.28 -16.66
CA ASN A 164 8.23 6.83 -15.30
C ASN A 164 6.97 7.72 -15.16
N PRO A 165 5.76 7.22 -15.51
CA PRO A 165 4.54 7.99 -15.32
C PRO A 165 4.35 8.37 -13.84
N GLN A 166 3.88 9.60 -13.59
CA GLN A 166 3.73 10.20 -12.25
C GLN A 166 2.28 10.60 -11.94
N GLY A 167 1.34 10.20 -12.79
CA GLY A 167 -0.03 10.69 -12.74
C GLY A 167 -0.17 12.07 -13.42
N PRO A 168 -1.39 12.62 -13.44
CA PRO A 168 -1.62 14.00 -13.85
C PRO A 168 -1.00 14.96 -12.84
N THR A 169 -0.67 16.18 -13.27
CA THR A 169 0.00 17.18 -12.41
C THR A 169 -0.92 17.74 -11.32
N THR A 170 -2.23 17.67 -11.52
CA THR A 170 -3.26 18.15 -10.59
C THR A 170 -4.40 17.14 -10.50
N GLY A 171 -5.16 17.21 -9.41
CA GLY A 171 -6.32 16.37 -9.19
C GLY A 171 -7.03 16.74 -7.90
N THR A 172 -8.16 16.11 -7.64
CA THR A 172 -8.92 16.25 -6.39
C THR A 172 -8.83 15.00 -5.51
N HIS A 173 -8.38 13.88 -6.08
CA HIS A 173 -8.31 12.59 -5.42
C HIS A 173 -6.92 11.99 -5.62
N ARG A 174 -6.32 11.40 -4.59
CA ARG A 174 -5.08 10.63 -4.72
C ARG A 174 -5.39 9.17 -4.99
N VAL A 175 -4.53 8.51 -5.75
CA VAL A 175 -4.67 7.10 -6.06
C VAL A 175 -4.39 6.26 -4.80
N PHE A 176 -5.16 5.18 -4.64
CA PHE A 176 -4.77 4.06 -3.78
C PHE A 176 -4.90 2.73 -4.52
N ARG A 177 -4.16 1.72 -4.04
CA ARG A 177 -3.97 0.42 -4.70
C ARG A 177 -4.15 -0.75 -3.72
N GLY A 178 -4.23 -1.98 -4.25
CA GLY A 178 -4.18 -3.23 -3.47
C GLY A 178 -5.50 -3.71 -2.87
N GLY A 179 -6.40 -2.80 -2.52
CA GLY A 179 -7.65 -3.11 -1.82
C GLY A 179 -7.40 -3.54 -0.37
N GLY A 180 -8.41 -3.46 0.50
CA GLY A 180 -8.28 -3.71 1.93
C GLY A 180 -9.04 -4.93 2.45
N TRP A 181 -9.02 -5.12 3.77
CA TRP A 181 -9.76 -6.20 4.43
C TRP A 181 -11.28 -6.14 4.22
N ILE A 182 -11.84 -4.96 3.89
CA ILE A 182 -13.26 -4.75 3.58
C ILE A 182 -13.66 -5.17 2.16
N ASP A 183 -12.68 -5.35 1.28
CA ASP A 183 -12.86 -5.51 -0.16
C ASP A 183 -13.20 -6.93 -0.58
N SER A 184 -13.54 -7.11 -1.86
CA SER A 184 -13.86 -8.41 -2.45
C SER A 184 -12.84 -8.78 -3.53
N THR A 185 -12.91 -10.01 -4.04
CA THR A 185 -11.97 -10.55 -5.03
C THR A 185 -11.70 -9.62 -6.24
N PRO A 186 -12.70 -8.94 -6.85
CA PRO A 186 -12.45 -8.02 -7.96
C PRO A 186 -11.62 -6.79 -7.58
N THR A 187 -11.68 -6.34 -6.32
CA THR A 187 -11.06 -5.09 -5.87
C THR A 187 -9.65 -5.29 -5.30
N VAL A 188 -9.23 -6.53 -5.02
CA VAL A 188 -7.86 -6.88 -4.57
C VAL A 188 -6.92 -7.37 -5.69
N ARG A 189 -7.27 -7.10 -6.95
CA ARG A 189 -6.41 -7.42 -8.11
C ARG A 189 -5.25 -6.42 -8.21
N THR A 190 -4.10 -6.87 -8.71
CA THR A 190 -2.91 -6.01 -8.86
C THR A 190 -3.15 -4.79 -9.74
N ALA A 191 -4.06 -4.88 -10.71
CA ALA A 191 -4.39 -3.81 -11.66
C ALA A 191 -5.54 -2.90 -11.19
N GLN A 192 -6.18 -3.19 -10.05
CA GLN A 192 -7.26 -2.38 -9.55
C GLN A 192 -6.72 -1.04 -9.04
N ARG A 193 -7.37 0.04 -9.46
CA ARG A 193 -7.16 1.40 -8.97
C ARG A 193 -8.45 2.03 -8.50
N ASN A 194 -8.32 2.93 -7.55
CA ASN A 194 -9.37 3.83 -7.16
C ASN A 194 -8.73 5.12 -6.62
N GLY A 195 -9.55 6.12 -6.31
CA GLY A 195 -9.07 7.37 -5.72
C GLY A 195 -10.03 7.89 -4.67
N THR A 196 -9.48 8.57 -3.67
CA THR A 196 -10.24 9.29 -2.64
C THR A 196 -9.56 10.62 -2.32
N ALA A 197 -10.26 11.53 -1.64
CA ALA A 197 -9.71 12.82 -1.24
C ALA A 197 -8.43 12.63 -0.39
N PRO A 198 -7.37 13.43 -0.58
CA PRO A 198 -6.09 13.26 0.11
C PRO A 198 -6.18 13.38 1.65
N GLU A 199 -7.23 14.01 2.16
CA GLU A 199 -7.54 14.16 3.59
C GLU A 199 -8.25 12.92 4.19
N THR A 200 -8.54 11.89 3.37
CA THR A 200 -9.24 10.69 3.85
C THR A 200 -8.37 9.91 4.83
N GLU A 201 -8.86 9.74 6.05
CA GLU A 201 -8.28 8.88 7.09
C GLU A 201 -9.22 7.70 7.33
N ALA A 202 -8.92 6.53 6.73
CA ALA A 202 -9.79 5.37 6.81
C ALA A 202 -9.13 4.16 7.47
N ASN A 203 -9.93 3.36 8.17
CA ASN A 203 -9.51 2.11 8.85
C ASN A 203 -9.22 0.93 7.90
N TRP A 204 -9.17 1.17 6.60
CA TRP A 204 -8.84 0.20 5.57
C TRP A 204 -7.75 0.73 4.63
N LEU A 205 -7.18 1.90 4.93
CA LEU A 205 -6.25 2.63 4.08
C LEU A 205 -4.99 2.96 4.88
N GLY A 206 -3.86 2.47 4.39
CA GLY A 206 -2.51 2.73 4.88
C GLY A 206 -1.58 3.05 3.72
N PHE A 207 -0.31 2.64 3.81
CA PHE A 207 0.68 2.92 2.79
C PHE A 207 1.96 2.11 2.97
N ARG A 208 2.81 2.14 1.93
CA ARG A 208 4.22 1.76 1.99
C ARG A 208 5.07 2.83 1.32
N CYS A 209 6.36 2.88 1.61
CA CYS A 209 7.27 3.82 0.96
C CYS A 209 8.07 3.16 -0.18
N ALA A 210 8.69 4.00 -0.99
CA ALA A 210 9.64 3.68 -2.05
C ALA A 210 10.79 4.68 -2.04
N ALA A 211 11.88 4.37 -2.74
CA ALA A 211 13.02 5.25 -2.90
C ALA A 211 13.65 5.10 -4.29
N ASP A 212 14.27 6.15 -4.77
CA ASP A 212 15.09 6.07 -5.99
C ASP A 212 16.41 5.36 -5.67
N VAL A 213 16.87 4.48 -6.57
CA VAL A 213 18.19 3.87 -6.41
C VAL A 213 19.25 4.94 -6.64
N LYS A 214 20.11 5.17 -5.64
CA LYS A 214 21.27 6.07 -5.81
C LYS A 214 22.23 5.44 -6.81
N THR A 215 22.37 6.05 -7.98
CA THR A 215 23.44 5.72 -8.91
C THR A 215 24.74 6.34 -8.38
N ASP A 216 25.66 5.51 -7.88
CA ASP A 216 27.01 5.95 -7.57
C ASP A 216 27.70 6.40 -8.87
N LEU A 217 27.87 7.72 -9.04
CA LEU A 217 28.55 8.34 -10.18
C LEU A 217 30.09 8.14 -10.13
N THR A 218 30.61 7.14 -9.43
CA THR A 218 32.06 7.00 -9.15
C THR A 218 32.86 6.25 -10.21
N HIS A 219 32.29 5.89 -11.36
CA HIS A 219 33.01 5.15 -12.42
C HIS A 219 33.02 5.82 -13.80
N SER A 220 33.09 7.15 -13.85
CA SER A 220 33.34 7.89 -15.09
C SER A 220 34.49 8.89 -14.95
N ILE A 221 35.67 8.38 -14.60
CA ILE A 221 36.94 9.06 -14.95
C ILE A 221 37.43 8.40 -16.25
N PRO A 222 37.41 9.09 -17.40
CA PRO A 222 38.16 8.65 -18.56
C PRO A 222 39.65 8.79 -18.25
N ILE A 223 40.38 7.68 -18.32
CA ILE A 223 41.85 7.68 -18.26
C ILE A 223 42.35 8.32 -19.58
N PRO A 224 43.33 9.26 -19.52
CA PRO A 224 43.82 9.98 -20.70
C PRO A 224 44.50 9.10 -21.76
#